data_AF-A0A497PND2-F1
#
_entry.id   AF-A0A497PND2-F1
#
_cell.length_a   1.000
_cell.length_b   1.000
_cell.length_c   1.000
_cell.angle_alpha   90.00
_cell.angle_beta   90.00
_cell.angle_gamma   90.00
#
_symmetry.space_group_name_H-M   'P 1'
#
loop_
_entity.id
_entity.type
_entity.pdbx_description
1 polymer ?
#
loop_
_entity_poly.entity_id
_entity_poly.type
_entity_poly.pdbx_seq_one_letter_code
_entity_poly.pdbx_strand_id
1 'polypeptide(L)' 'MEDKRITSEEILAAIDIDVKQVAQKVAEAINNAQAGAIIDQSEEQVRDAHAEFRQRTYQKALSLLEKNQQAFSPSAQSS' A
#
# COMPACT_ATOMS: atom_id res chain seq x y z
N MET A 1 9.30 25.57 -1.04
CA MET A 1 9.49 24.31 -0.27
C MET A 1 8.94 23.19 -1.15
N GLU A 2 9.63 22.89 -2.25
CA GLU A 2 9.17 21.90 -3.23
C GLU A 2 9.68 20.49 -2.91
N ASP A 3 10.82 20.33 -2.23
CA ASP A 3 11.59 19.07 -2.21
C ASP A 3 11.23 18.08 -1.09
N LYS A 4 9.98 18.09 -0.62
CA LYS A 4 9.53 17.22 0.50
C LYS A 4 8.33 16.35 0.17
N ARG A 5 8.01 16.19 -1.12
CA ARG A 5 6.82 15.44 -1.56
C ARG A 5 7.22 14.07 -2.09
N ILE A 6 6.26 13.16 -2.08
CA ILE A 6 6.35 11.85 -2.74
C ILE A 6 5.40 11.86 -3.94
N THR A 7 5.74 11.15 -5.02
CA THR A 7 4.89 11.05 -6.20
C THR A 7 4.03 9.80 -6.19
N SER A 8 3.00 9.76 -7.04
CA SER A 8 2.18 8.56 -7.27
C SER A 8 3.03 7.38 -7.75
N GLU A 9 4.01 7.63 -8.60
CA GLU A 9 4.88 6.61 -9.20
C GLU A 9 5.78 5.97 -8.13
N GLU A 10 6.32 6.78 -7.20
CA GLU A 10 7.12 6.27 -6.08
C GLU A 10 6.28 5.40 -5.15
N ILE A 11 5.04 5.81 -4.85
CA ILE A 11 4.11 5.00 -4.05
C ILE A 11 3.81 3.70 -4.78
N LEU A 12 3.43 3.75 -6.07
CA LEU A 12 3.13 2.57 -6.89
C LEU A 12 4.31 1.59 -6.92
N ALA A 13 5.54 2.09 -7.09
CA ALA A 13 6.74 1.26 -7.05
C ALA A 13 6.93 0.59 -5.67
N ALA A 14 6.66 1.30 -4.58
CA ALA A 14 6.78 0.74 -3.23
C ALA A 14 5.72 -0.30 -2.88
N ILE A 15 4.52 -0.20 -3.48
CA ILE A 15 3.38 -1.08 -3.18
C ILE A 15 3.08 -2.14 -4.25
N ASP A 16 3.89 -2.28 -5.30
CA ASP A 16 3.65 -3.23 -6.41
C ASP A 16 3.34 -4.66 -5.93
N ILE A 17 4.10 -5.15 -4.95
CA ILE A 17 3.87 -6.47 -4.35
C ILE A 17 2.55 -6.51 -3.58
N ASP A 18 2.22 -5.45 -2.84
CA ASP A 18 0.98 -5.38 -2.05
C ASP A 18 -0.26 -5.29 -2.96
N VAL A 19 -0.17 -4.61 -4.11
CA VAL A 19 -1.22 -4.58 -5.14
C VAL A 19 -1.48 -5.99 -5.68
N LYS A 20 -0.42 -6.74 -5.98
CA LYS A 20 -0.54 -8.13 -6.43
C LYS A 20 -1.16 -9.02 -5.35
N GLN A 21 -0.79 -8.83 -4.09
CA GLN A 21 -1.34 -9.58 -2.97
C GLN A 21 -2.82 -9.30 -2.73
N VAL A 22 -3.27 -8.03 -2.74
CA VAL A 22 -4.70 -7.74 -2.57
C VAL A 22 -5.51 -8.28 -3.73
N ALA A 23 -5.02 -8.19 -4.97
CA ALA A 23 -5.68 -8.78 -6.14
C ALA A 23 -5.81 -10.31 -6.00
N GLN A 24 -4.76 -10.98 -5.54
CA GLN A 24 -4.79 -12.42 -5.27
C GLN A 24 -5.84 -12.77 -4.20
N LYS A 25 -5.84 -12.09 -3.05
CA LYS A 25 -6.79 -12.36 -1.96
C LYS A 25 -8.24 -12.14 -2.39
N VAL A 26 -8.50 -11.10 -3.20
CA VAL A 26 -9.83 -10.85 -3.78
C VAL A 26 -10.26 -11.99 -4.68
N ALA A 27 -9.37 -12.44 -5.58
CA ALA A 27 -9.66 -13.55 -6.47
C ALA A 27 -9.94 -14.85 -5.69
N GLU A 28 -9.15 -15.14 -4.66
CA GLU A 28 -9.34 -16.29 -3.78
C GLU A 28 -10.69 -16.23 -3.05
N ALA A 29 -11.05 -15.08 -2.47
CA ALA A 29 -12.32 -14.91 -1.77
C ALA A 29 -13.53 -15.14 -2.69
N ILE A 30 -13.48 -14.59 -3.92
CA ILE A 30 -14.56 -14.75 -4.90
C ILE A 30 -14.65 -16.19 -5.41
N ASN A 31 -13.52 -16.81 -5.76
CA ASN A 31 -13.49 -18.15 -6.33
C ASN A 31 -13.86 -19.25 -5.33
N ASN A 32 -13.65 -19.02 -4.04
CA ASN A 32 -14.03 -19.95 -2.98
C ASN A 32 -15.48 -19.79 -2.52
N ALA A 33 -16.18 -18.74 -2.95
CA ALA A 33 -17.57 -18.52 -2.60
C ALA A 33 -18.53 -19.34 -3.48
N GLN A 34 -19.66 -19.75 -2.89
CA GLN A 34 -20.70 -20.49 -3.59
C GLN A 34 -21.42 -19.60 -4.62
N ALA A 35 -21.69 -20.15 -5.80
CA ALA A 35 -22.53 -19.51 -6.80
C ALA A 35 -23.91 -19.14 -6.21
N GLY A 36 -24.32 -17.88 -6.40
CA GLY A 36 -25.54 -17.31 -5.80
C GLY A 36 -25.37 -16.70 -4.41
N ALA A 37 -24.21 -16.88 -3.77
CA ALA A 37 -23.86 -16.28 -2.48
C ALA A 37 -22.47 -15.60 -2.48
N ILE A 38 -21.95 -15.26 -3.66
CA ILE A 38 -20.58 -14.75 -3.83
C ILE A 38 -20.35 -13.50 -2.98
N ILE A 39 -21.25 -12.52 -3.04
CA ILE A 39 -21.09 -11.27 -2.29
C ILE A 39 -21.13 -11.57 -0.78
N ASP A 40 -22.19 -12.23 -0.31
CA ASP A 40 -22.38 -12.53 1.12
C ASP A 40 -21.21 -13.32 1.73
N GLN A 41 -20.60 -14.24 0.98
CA GLN A 41 -19.51 -15.08 1.48
C GLN A 41 -18.10 -14.50 1.29
N SER A 42 -17.92 -13.56 0.35
CA SER A 42 -16.60 -12.98 0.04
C SER A 42 -16.41 -11.56 0.57
N GLU A 43 -17.47 -10.80 0.84
CA GLU A 43 -17.39 -9.37 1.18
C GLU A 43 -16.45 -9.10 2.34
N GLU A 44 -16.59 -9.83 3.44
CA GLU A 44 -15.79 -9.59 4.64
C GLU A 44 -14.28 -9.85 4.38
N GLN A 45 -13.97 -10.93 3.67
CA GLN A 45 -12.60 -11.26 3.31
C GLN A 45 -11.98 -10.22 2.36
N VAL A 46 -12.76 -9.73 1.39
CA VAL A 46 -12.36 -8.66 0.47
C VAL A 46 -12.15 -7.35 1.23
N ARG A 47 -13.04 -7.03 2.17
CA ARG A 47 -12.96 -5.83 3.02
C ARG A 47 -11.70 -5.84 3.86
N ASP A 48 -11.37 -6.98 4.47
CA ASP A 48 -10.17 -7.14 5.29
C ASP A 48 -8.89 -7.07 4.44
N ALA A 49 -8.88 -7.68 3.26
CA ALA A 49 -7.76 -7.59 2.31
C ALA A 49 -7.47 -6.13 1.90
N HIS A 50 -8.52 -5.33 1.66
CA HIS A 50 -8.35 -3.91 1.36
C HIS A 50 -7.94 -3.09 2.59
N ALA A 51 -8.41 -3.44 3.79
CA ALA A 51 -8.01 -2.77 5.02
C ALA A 51 -6.49 -2.92 5.27
N GLU A 52 -5.97 -4.13 5.08
CA GLU A 52 -4.53 -4.42 5.16
C GLU A 52 -3.74 -3.70 4.07
N PHE A 53 -4.21 -3.75 2.81
CA PHE A 53 -3.57 -3.05 1.70
C PHE A 53 -3.47 -1.53 1.93
N ARG A 54 -4.56 -0.92 2.42
CA ARG A 54 -4.60 0.50 2.79
C ARG A 54 -3.55 0.80 3.86
N GLN A 55 -3.50 0.00 4.94
CA GLN A 55 -2.55 0.20 6.02
C GLN A 55 -1.11 0.17 5.52
N ARG A 56 -0.74 -0.85 4.73
CA ARG A 56 0.62 -0.98 4.19
C ARG A 56 0.98 0.14 3.23
N THR A 57 0.04 0.57 2.39
CA THR A 57 0.22 1.71 1.49
C THR A 57 0.57 2.96 2.27
N TYR A 58 -0.17 3.27 3.34
CA TYR A 58 0.15 4.41 4.21
C TYR A 58 1.53 4.29 4.85
N GLN A 59 1.86 3.13 5.43
CA GLN A 59 3.15 2.92 6.08
C GLN A 59 4.33 3.13 5.12
N LYS A 60 4.22 2.60 3.90
CA LYS A 60 5.25 2.74 2.87
C LYS A 60 5.35 4.18 2.33
N ALA A 61 4.22 4.84 2.09
CA ALA A 61 4.19 6.24 1.68
C ALA A 61 4.83 7.15 2.73
N LEU A 62 4.53 6.94 4.02
CA LEU A 62 5.15 7.68 5.12
C LEU A 62 6.66 7.41 5.21
N SER A 63 7.09 6.16 5.05
CA SER A 63 8.51 5.81 5.04
C SER A 63 9.27 6.48 3.89
N LEU A 64 8.68 6.55 2.69
CA LEU A 64 9.24 7.28 1.55
C LEU A 64 9.35 8.78 1.85
N LEU A 65 8.30 9.36 2.43
CA LEU A 65 8.25 10.76 2.79
C LEU A 65 9.35 11.12 3.80
N GLU A 66 9.53 10.30 4.84
CA GLU A 66 10.60 10.46 5.83
C GLU A 66 11.99 10.36 5.20
N LYS A 67 12.20 9.38 4.31
CA LYS A 67 13.48 9.21 3.59
C LYS A 67 13.83 10.43 2.75
N ASN A 68 12.87 10.98 2.00
CA ASN A 68 13.08 12.18 1.19
C ASN A 68 13.42 13.40 2.06
N GLN A 69 12.86 13.50 3.27
CA GLN A 69 13.19 14.56 4.22
C GLN A 69 14.57 14.39 4.86
N GLN A 70 14.99 13.16 5.15
CA GLN A 70 16.28 12.86 5.79
C GLN A 70 17.48 13.02 4.84
N ALA A 71 17.33 12.64 3.56
CA ALA A 71 18.39 12.69 2.56
C ALA A 71 19.00 14.09 2.32
N PHE A 72 18.34 15.15 2.81
CA PHE A 72 18.76 16.54 2.64
C PHE A 72 19.08 17.27 3.96
N SER A 73 19.35 16.57 5.07
CA SER A 73 19.80 17.21 6.33
C SER A 73 21.26 17.69 6.24
N PRO A 74 21.54 19.02 6.26
CA PRO A 74 22.88 19.57 6.05
C PRO A 74 23.83 19.42 7.25
N SER A 75 23.41 18.78 8.34
CA SER A 75 24.22 18.62 9.56
C SER A 75 25.38 17.63 9.44
N ALA A 76 25.55 16.94 8.30
CA ALA A 76 26.69 16.07 8.04
C ALA A 76 27.96 16.81 7.55
N GLN A 77 27.91 18.13 7.35
CA GLN A 77 29.01 18.93 6.76
C GLN A 77 29.59 20.01 7.66
N SER A 78 29.29 19.99 8.96
CA SER A 78 29.98 20.83 9.95
C SER A 78 31.02 19.98 10.70
N SER A 79 32.26 20.01 10.20
CA SER A 79 33.50 19.68 10.92
C SER A 79 34.44 20.87 10.85
#